data_AF-K2FMC2-F1
#
_entry.id   AF-K2FMC2-F1
#
_cell.length_a   1.000
_cell.length_b   1.000
_cell.length_c   1.000
_cell.angle_alpha   90.00
_cell.angle_beta   90.00
_cell.angle_gamma   90.00
#
_symmetry.space_group_name_H-M   'P 1'
#
loop_
_entity.id
_entity.type
_entity.pdbx_description
1 polymer ?
#
loop_
_entity_poly.entity_id
_entity_poly.type
_entity_poly.pdbx_seq_one_letter_code
_entity_poly.pdbx_strand_id
1 'polypeptide(L)'
;MKKIFFVFFFVLLLLPNISFAQEKKQAVYFYATWCSHCQKVDSFLKQNGFYEKYDIVKFNFDERENKVLLKNLFQSKMIAEVGIPAMVIDEEVLSGDVPIIANFEKKMEASKGTSLQYVEKFGKGKADKENRQPKEKKEETVRENKGVALPLLFGAALSDAINPCAFAVLILLVGTVLKAQGRRRAMLAGLMFSLAIFVSYFLMGLGLYKAITIFNIPKYFSLAVGIIAILIGLANLKDAFWYGKFFVMEVPLSWRPRMQTILKHATSPFGALIAGLIVSLFLLPCSSGPYIVIVGLLAESVNVGVATMQLALYNFIFILPMLIITFGMYFFNFQMVELEKMRRSNLKVLHATVGIIMLLMGLYLTQGWI
;
A
#
# COMPACT_ATOMS: atom_id res chain seq x y z
N MET A 1 39.16 -28.07 -65.52
CA MET A 1 38.87 -28.67 -64.20
C MET A 1 38.64 -27.66 -63.07
N LYS A 2 39.27 -26.47 -63.04
CA LYS A 2 39.08 -25.47 -61.96
C LYS A 2 37.69 -24.80 -61.89
N LYS A 3 36.96 -24.68 -63.00
CA LYS A 3 35.62 -24.03 -63.02
C LYS A 3 34.50 -24.90 -62.44
N ILE A 4 34.60 -26.23 -62.53
CA ILE A 4 33.60 -27.16 -61.97
C ILE A 4 33.70 -27.22 -60.44
N PHE A 5 34.92 -27.12 -59.90
CA PHE A 5 35.14 -27.09 -58.46
C PHE A 5 34.57 -25.83 -57.80
N PHE A 6 34.60 -24.69 -58.51
CA PHE A 6 34.05 -23.43 -58.00
C PHE A 6 32.51 -23.42 -57.93
N VAL A 7 31.84 -24.08 -58.88
CA VAL A 7 30.39 -24.22 -58.87
C VAL A 7 29.93 -25.16 -57.75
N PHE A 8 30.67 -26.24 -57.48
CA PHE A 8 30.33 -27.15 -56.38
C PHE A 8 30.50 -26.50 -55.00
N PHE A 9 31.52 -25.65 -54.82
CA PHE A 9 31.72 -24.89 -53.58
C PHE A 9 30.62 -23.84 -53.35
N PHE A 10 30.12 -23.21 -54.42
CA PHE A 10 29.05 -22.21 -54.32
C PHE A 10 27.66 -22.84 -54.09
N VAL A 11 27.41 -24.05 -54.59
CA VAL A 11 26.17 -24.81 -54.32
C VAL A 11 26.15 -25.36 -52.89
N LEU A 12 27.31 -25.72 -52.32
CA LEU A 12 27.41 -26.17 -50.92
C LEU A 12 27.14 -25.02 -49.92
N LEU A 13 27.41 -23.77 -50.31
CA LEU A 13 27.13 -22.55 -49.54
C LEU A 13 25.65 -22.11 -49.58
N LEU A 14 24.85 -22.70 -50.46
CA LEU A 14 23.42 -22.42 -50.60
C LEU A 14 22.51 -23.45 -49.92
N LEU A 15 23.09 -24.42 -49.19
CA LEU A 15 22.29 -25.28 -48.34
C LEU A 15 21.76 -24.45 -47.15
N PRO A 16 20.44 -24.30 -46.99
CA PRO A 16 19.90 -23.61 -45.84
C PRO A 16 20.33 -24.36 -44.58
N ASN A 17 21.02 -23.67 -43.68
CA ASN A 17 21.23 -24.15 -42.32
C ASN A 17 19.86 -24.26 -41.65
N ILE A 18 19.25 -25.45 -41.70
CA ILE A 18 18.09 -25.77 -40.88
C ILE A 18 18.62 -25.87 -39.46
N SER A 19 18.71 -24.74 -38.77
CA SER A 19 18.78 -24.73 -37.31
C SER A 19 17.46 -25.30 -36.80
N PHE A 20 17.50 -26.51 -36.26
CA PHE A 20 16.44 -26.98 -35.38
C PHE A 20 16.41 -26.04 -34.17
N ALA A 21 15.46 -25.11 -34.15
CA ALA A 21 15.14 -24.37 -32.95
C ALA A 21 14.67 -25.39 -31.90
N GLN A 22 15.53 -25.68 -30.92
CA GLN A 22 15.17 -26.54 -29.81
C GLN A 22 14.02 -25.87 -29.06
N GLU A 23 12.82 -26.46 -29.09
CA GLU A 23 11.66 -25.94 -28.35
C GLU A 23 12.04 -25.76 -26.88
N LYS A 24 11.80 -24.56 -26.36
CA LYS A 24 12.09 -24.26 -24.96
C LYS A 24 11.21 -25.13 -24.08
N LYS A 25 11.83 -25.77 -23.08
CA LYS A 25 11.08 -26.55 -22.08
C LYS A 25 10.11 -25.64 -21.34
N GLN A 26 8.88 -26.13 -21.16
CA GLN A 26 7.78 -25.35 -20.62
C GLN A 26 7.52 -25.64 -19.14
N ALA A 27 7.16 -24.61 -18.39
CA ALA A 27 6.59 -24.73 -17.05
C ALA A 27 5.32 -23.88 -16.96
N VAL A 28 4.36 -24.28 -16.12
CA VAL A 28 3.17 -23.47 -15.82
C VAL A 28 3.24 -22.96 -14.40
N TYR A 29 3.12 -21.65 -14.22
CA TYR A 29 3.27 -20.97 -12.93
C TYR A 29 1.99 -20.24 -12.52
N PHE A 30 1.35 -20.69 -11.44
CA PHE A 30 0.21 -20.03 -10.80
C PHE A 30 0.69 -19.09 -9.70
N TYR A 31 0.30 -17.82 -9.80
CA TYR A 31 0.78 -16.75 -8.91
C TYR A 31 -0.30 -15.69 -8.66
N ALA A 32 -0.08 -14.81 -7.69
CA ALA A 32 -0.85 -13.57 -7.55
C ALA A 32 0.09 -12.41 -7.20
N THR A 33 -0.31 -11.18 -7.47
CA THR A 33 0.51 -9.97 -7.21
C THR A 33 0.69 -9.71 -5.71
N TRP A 34 -0.34 -10.03 -4.91
CA TRP A 34 -0.37 -9.87 -3.45
C TRP A 34 0.34 -11.02 -2.69
N CYS A 35 0.82 -12.04 -3.39
CA CYS A 35 1.39 -13.24 -2.79
C CYS A 35 2.91 -13.11 -2.57
N SER A 36 3.34 -12.94 -1.31
CA SER A 36 4.75 -12.77 -0.93
C SER A 36 5.63 -13.98 -1.29
N HIS A 37 5.13 -15.20 -1.11
CA HIS A 37 5.82 -16.42 -1.54
C HIS A 37 5.96 -16.49 -3.07
N CYS A 38 4.99 -15.97 -3.82
CA CYS A 38 5.04 -15.90 -5.27
C CYS A 38 6.09 -14.90 -5.76
N GLN A 39 6.27 -13.79 -5.04
CA GLN A 39 7.31 -12.80 -5.34
C GLN A 39 8.71 -13.41 -5.14
N LYS A 40 8.94 -14.21 -4.10
CA LYS A 40 10.22 -14.92 -3.89
C LYS A 40 10.54 -15.86 -5.05
N VAL A 41 9.57 -16.64 -5.52
CA VAL A 41 9.73 -17.51 -6.70
C VAL A 41 10.03 -16.69 -7.95
N ASP A 42 9.31 -15.58 -8.18
CA ASP A 42 9.51 -14.71 -9.34
C ASP A 42 10.91 -14.05 -9.33
N SER A 43 11.39 -13.63 -8.16
CA SER A 43 12.76 -13.13 -7.97
C SER A 43 13.82 -14.20 -8.25
N PHE A 44 13.62 -15.42 -7.73
CA PHE A 44 14.51 -16.55 -8.00
C PHE A 44 14.59 -16.88 -9.50
N LEU A 45 13.44 -16.93 -10.19
CA LEU A 45 13.39 -17.18 -11.63
C LEU A 45 14.09 -16.09 -12.45
N LYS A 46 13.95 -14.81 -12.06
CA LYS A 46 14.61 -13.67 -12.71
C LYS A 46 16.11 -13.65 -12.48
N GLN A 47 16.58 -13.79 -11.24
CA GLN A 47 18.00 -13.70 -10.89
C GLN A 47 18.85 -14.78 -11.57
N ASN A 48 18.27 -15.96 -11.78
CA ASN A 48 18.94 -17.07 -12.45
C ASN A 48 18.71 -17.11 -13.98
N GLY A 49 18.06 -16.08 -14.56
CA GLY A 49 17.82 -16.00 -16.00
C GLY A 49 16.88 -17.07 -16.55
N PHE A 50 16.06 -17.71 -15.70
CA PHE A 50 15.24 -18.85 -16.12
C PHE A 50 14.09 -18.46 -17.04
N TYR A 51 13.61 -17.22 -17.00
CA TYR A 51 12.65 -16.70 -17.97
C TYR A 51 13.23 -16.62 -19.40
N GLU A 52 14.54 -16.51 -19.55
CA GLU A 52 15.19 -16.51 -20.86
C GLU A 52 15.49 -17.95 -21.33
N LYS A 53 15.84 -18.84 -20.38
CA LYS A 53 16.20 -20.25 -20.62
C LYS A 53 14.98 -21.14 -20.89
N TYR A 54 13.86 -20.90 -20.22
CA TYR A 54 12.65 -21.74 -20.26
C TYR A 54 11.39 -20.94 -20.62
N ASP A 55 10.37 -21.62 -21.14
CA ASP A 55 9.06 -20.99 -21.41
C ASP A 55 8.12 -21.18 -20.21
N ILE A 56 8.12 -20.18 -19.32
CA ILE A 56 7.36 -20.22 -18.05
C ILE A 56 6.02 -19.49 -18.22
N VAL A 57 4.96 -20.22 -18.52
CA VAL A 57 3.61 -19.66 -18.76
C VAL A 57 2.95 -19.32 -17.43
N LYS A 58 2.61 -18.05 -17.22
CA LYS A 58 2.04 -17.56 -15.97
C LYS A 58 0.51 -17.50 -16.01
N PHE A 59 -0.12 -17.89 -14.92
CA PHE A 59 -1.57 -17.83 -14.70
C PHE A 59 -1.84 -17.08 -13.41
N ASN A 60 -2.48 -15.91 -13.51
CA ASN A 60 -2.87 -15.13 -12.34
C ASN A 60 -4.04 -15.82 -11.60
N PHE A 61 -3.85 -16.12 -10.33
CA PHE A 61 -4.82 -16.80 -9.45
C PHE A 61 -6.06 -15.95 -9.14
N ASP A 62 -5.98 -14.63 -9.26
CA ASP A 62 -7.12 -13.73 -9.05
C ASP A 62 -8.20 -13.91 -10.14
N GLU A 63 -7.82 -14.44 -11.31
CA GLU A 63 -8.75 -14.79 -12.39
C GLU A 63 -9.56 -16.05 -12.02
N ARG A 64 -10.89 -15.97 -12.17
CA ARG A 64 -11.81 -17.02 -11.73
C ARG A 64 -11.54 -18.35 -12.43
N GLU A 65 -11.23 -18.32 -13.73
CA GLU A 65 -10.91 -19.49 -14.54
C GLU A 65 -9.65 -20.20 -14.04
N ASN A 66 -8.63 -19.41 -13.67
CA ASN A 66 -7.35 -19.93 -13.19
C ASN A 66 -7.47 -20.54 -11.80
N LYS A 67 -8.30 -19.95 -10.93
CA LYS A 67 -8.61 -20.50 -9.61
C LYS A 67 -9.33 -21.86 -9.71
N VAL A 68 -10.28 -22.00 -10.64
CA VAL A 68 -10.97 -23.27 -10.90
C VAL A 68 -10.02 -24.31 -11.48
N LEU A 69 -9.19 -23.91 -12.45
CA LEU A 69 -8.18 -24.77 -13.05
C LEU A 69 -7.20 -25.32 -12.01
N LEU A 70 -6.68 -24.46 -11.13
CA LEU A 70 -5.75 -24.86 -10.07
C LEU A 70 -6.41 -25.82 -9.07
N LYS A 71 -7.67 -25.57 -8.71
CA LYS A 71 -8.44 -26.46 -7.84
C LYS A 71 -8.57 -27.87 -8.44
N ASN A 72 -8.91 -27.96 -9.73
CA ASN A 72 -9.05 -29.26 -10.42
C ASN A 72 -7.71 -30.02 -10.48
N LEU A 73 -6.60 -29.29 -10.69
CA LEU A 73 -5.25 -29.85 -10.67
C LEU A 73 -4.87 -30.42 -9.30
N PHE A 74 -5.19 -29.72 -8.22
CA PHE A 74 -4.88 -30.17 -6.86
C PHE A 74 -5.73 -31.37 -6.43
N GLN A 75 -7.01 -31.36 -6.81
CA GLN A 75 -7.92 -32.49 -6.57
C GLN A 75 -7.45 -33.77 -7.26
N SER A 76 -6.93 -33.69 -8.50
CA SER A 76 -6.41 -34.87 -9.21
C SER A 76 -5.18 -35.49 -8.56
N LYS A 77 -4.42 -34.69 -7.78
CA LYS A 77 -3.26 -35.14 -7.01
C LYS A 77 -3.58 -35.48 -5.54
N MET A 78 -4.87 -35.49 -5.16
CA MET A 78 -5.32 -35.70 -3.78
C MET A 78 -4.70 -34.70 -2.78
N ILE A 79 -4.38 -33.49 -3.24
CA ILE A 79 -3.86 -32.41 -2.38
C ILE A 79 -5.06 -31.66 -1.80
N ALA A 80 -5.21 -31.69 -0.47
CA ALA A 80 -6.38 -31.14 0.22
C ALA A 80 -6.41 -29.59 0.24
N GLU A 81 -5.24 -28.95 0.31
CA GLU A 81 -5.12 -27.49 0.40
C GLU A 81 -4.63 -26.89 -0.93
N VAL A 82 -5.46 -26.05 -1.54
CA VAL A 82 -5.10 -25.29 -2.74
C VAL A 82 -4.36 -24.02 -2.31
N GLY A 83 -3.10 -23.90 -2.71
CA GLY A 83 -2.26 -22.75 -2.35
C GLY A 83 -1.41 -22.27 -3.52
N ILE A 84 -1.07 -20.98 -3.49
CA ILE A 84 -0.10 -20.33 -4.37
C ILE A 84 1.14 -19.88 -3.57
N PRO A 85 2.35 -19.85 -4.15
CA PRO A 85 2.67 -20.19 -5.54
C PRO A 85 2.50 -21.68 -5.81
N ALA A 86 2.06 -22.01 -7.02
CA ALA A 86 2.05 -23.39 -7.50
C ALA A 86 2.67 -23.46 -8.89
N MET A 87 3.45 -24.49 -9.14
CA MET A 87 4.14 -24.68 -10.40
C MET A 87 3.97 -26.10 -10.90
N VAL A 88 3.68 -26.21 -12.19
CA VAL A 88 3.52 -27.49 -12.87
C VAL A 88 4.68 -27.66 -13.85
N ILE A 89 5.42 -28.75 -13.68
CA ILE A 89 6.49 -29.18 -14.58
C ILE A 89 6.13 -30.60 -15.02
N ASP A 90 5.84 -30.74 -16.31
CA ASP A 90 5.24 -31.92 -16.93
C ASP A 90 3.95 -32.35 -16.17
N GLU A 91 4.00 -33.42 -15.38
CA GLU A 91 2.85 -33.93 -14.61
C GLU A 91 2.97 -33.68 -13.10
N GLU A 92 4.07 -33.07 -12.65
CA GLU A 92 4.34 -32.82 -11.24
C GLU A 92 3.85 -31.44 -10.83
N VAL A 93 3.20 -31.38 -9.67
CA VAL A 93 2.69 -30.13 -9.08
C VAL A 93 3.51 -29.82 -7.85
N LEU A 94 4.25 -28.70 -7.89
CA LEU A 94 4.99 -28.15 -6.76
C LEU A 94 4.17 -27.02 -6.15
N SER A 95 3.92 -27.07 -4.85
CA SER A 95 3.14 -26.03 -4.14
C SER A 95 3.99 -25.42 -3.02
N GLY A 96 4.03 -24.09 -2.96
CA GLY A 96 4.86 -23.32 -2.03
C GLY A 96 6.22 -22.92 -2.62
N ASP A 97 6.80 -21.84 -2.09
CA ASP A 97 8.07 -21.29 -2.57
C ASP A 97 9.27 -22.21 -2.31
N VAL A 98 9.36 -22.81 -1.12
CA VAL A 98 10.47 -23.70 -0.72
C VAL A 98 10.65 -24.89 -1.69
N PRO A 99 9.62 -25.73 -1.97
CA PRO A 99 9.80 -26.87 -2.88
C PRO A 99 9.96 -26.46 -4.34
N ILE A 100 9.38 -25.32 -4.76
CA ILE A 100 9.60 -24.78 -6.11
C ILE A 100 11.07 -24.38 -6.26
N ILE A 101 11.59 -23.51 -5.40
CA ILE A 101 12.97 -23.00 -5.49
C ILE A 101 13.99 -24.13 -5.39
N ALA A 102 13.78 -25.09 -4.48
CA ALA A 102 14.73 -26.18 -4.26
C ALA A 102 14.83 -27.17 -5.44
N ASN A 103 13.74 -27.34 -6.21
CA ASN A 103 13.66 -28.39 -7.22
C ASN A 103 13.51 -27.88 -8.66
N PHE A 104 13.29 -26.59 -8.87
CA PHE A 104 12.95 -26.02 -10.17
C PHE A 104 13.98 -26.37 -11.24
N GLU A 105 15.25 -26.04 -11.03
CA GLU A 105 16.30 -26.25 -12.04
C GLU A 105 16.45 -27.73 -12.39
N LYS A 106 16.58 -28.60 -11.37
CA LYS A 106 16.68 -30.05 -11.54
C LYS A 106 15.50 -30.62 -12.34
N LYS A 107 14.27 -30.19 -12.04
CA LYS A 107 13.06 -30.69 -12.71
C LYS A 107 12.93 -30.14 -14.13
N MET A 108 13.31 -28.88 -14.37
CA MET A 108 13.34 -28.31 -15.72
C MET A 108 14.41 -28.95 -16.60
N GLU A 109 15.57 -29.30 -16.04
CA GLU A 109 16.60 -30.04 -16.77
C GLU A 109 16.16 -31.46 -17.14
N ALA A 110 15.37 -32.12 -16.29
CA ALA A 110 14.76 -33.41 -16.59
C ALA A 110 13.46 -33.33 -17.42
N SER A 111 12.90 -32.13 -17.58
CA SER A 111 11.56 -31.95 -18.16
C SER A 111 11.50 -32.29 -19.65
N LYS A 112 10.36 -32.84 -20.05
CA LYS A 112 9.97 -33.13 -21.44
C LYS A 112 9.21 -31.96 -22.10
N GLY A 113 8.88 -30.91 -21.35
CA GLY A 113 8.20 -29.72 -21.83
C GLY A 113 6.70 -29.89 -22.05
N THR A 114 6.04 -30.84 -21.37
CA THR A 114 4.61 -31.16 -21.57
C THR A 114 3.67 -30.44 -20.59
N SER A 115 4.20 -29.53 -19.77
CA SER A 115 3.49 -28.83 -18.69
C SER A 115 2.18 -28.17 -19.12
N LEU A 116 2.18 -27.43 -20.23
CA LEU A 116 0.97 -26.73 -20.69
C LEU A 116 -0.10 -27.71 -21.19
N GLN A 117 0.31 -28.72 -21.98
CA GLN A 117 -0.58 -29.78 -22.46
C GLN A 117 -1.19 -30.58 -21.30
N TYR A 118 -0.43 -30.80 -20.22
CA TYR A 118 -0.92 -31.45 -19.02
C TYR A 118 -1.97 -30.59 -18.31
N VAL A 119 -1.69 -29.30 -18.11
CA VAL A 119 -2.61 -28.37 -17.43
C VAL A 119 -3.92 -28.19 -18.19
N GLU A 120 -3.87 -28.11 -19.53
CA GLU A 120 -5.07 -27.95 -20.37
C GLU A 120 -6.08 -29.11 -20.24
N LYS A 121 -5.65 -30.31 -19.81
CA LYS A 121 -6.55 -31.44 -19.53
C LYS A 121 -7.52 -31.16 -18.39
N PHE A 122 -7.21 -30.22 -17.50
CA PHE A 122 -7.97 -29.91 -16.29
C PHE A 122 -8.84 -28.65 -16.41
N GLY A 123 -8.78 -27.96 -17.55
CA GLY A 123 -9.61 -26.80 -17.86
C GLY A 123 -8.90 -25.76 -18.72
N LYS A 124 -9.66 -24.79 -19.24
CA LYS A 124 -9.13 -23.64 -19.96
C LYS A 124 -8.83 -22.51 -18.97
N GLY A 125 -7.56 -22.26 -18.72
CA GLY A 125 -7.11 -21.07 -17.98
C GLY A 125 -6.81 -19.90 -18.90
N LYS A 126 -6.70 -18.71 -18.32
CA LYS A 126 -6.28 -17.48 -18.97
C LYS A 126 -4.81 -17.22 -18.63
N ALA A 127 -3.92 -17.59 -19.54
CA ALA A 127 -2.50 -17.30 -19.44
C ALA A 127 -2.24 -15.80 -19.62
N ASP A 128 -1.28 -15.26 -18.87
CA ASP A 128 -0.81 -13.89 -19.08
C ASP A 128 -0.10 -13.77 -20.43
N LYS A 129 -0.39 -12.69 -21.16
CA LYS A 129 0.08 -12.47 -22.54
C LYS A 129 1.59 -12.18 -22.66
N GLU A 130 2.35 -12.28 -21.57
CA GLU A 130 3.71 -11.75 -21.45
C GLU A 130 4.82 -12.70 -21.99
N ASN A 131 4.48 -13.90 -22.49
CA ASN A 131 5.48 -14.93 -22.83
C ASN A 131 5.74 -15.21 -24.32
N ARG A 132 5.50 -14.25 -25.23
CA ARG A 132 6.05 -14.34 -26.60
C ARG A 132 7.00 -13.17 -26.85
N GLN A 133 8.21 -13.51 -27.31
CA GLN A 133 9.32 -12.59 -27.58
C GLN A 133 8.89 -11.20 -28.10
N PRO A 134 9.54 -10.13 -27.63
CA PRO A 134 9.25 -8.77 -28.06
C PRO A 134 9.71 -8.58 -29.50
N LYS A 135 8.76 -8.46 -30.43
CA LYS A 135 9.03 -7.72 -31.68
C LYS A 135 9.04 -6.24 -31.35
N GLU A 136 10.13 -5.58 -31.72
CA GLU A 136 10.27 -4.14 -31.73
C GLU A 136 8.98 -3.46 -32.18
N LYS A 137 8.40 -2.65 -31.30
CA LYS A 137 7.56 -1.55 -31.73
C LYS A 137 7.70 -0.39 -30.77
N LYS A 138 8.43 0.59 -31.30
CA LYS A 138 8.28 2.05 -31.21
C LYS A 138 7.83 2.63 -29.88
N GLU A 139 8.71 3.47 -29.36
CA GLU A 139 8.48 4.55 -28.40
C GLU A 139 7.05 5.10 -28.47
N GLU A 140 6.30 4.88 -27.39
CA GLU A 140 5.36 5.83 -26.85
C GLU A 140 5.37 5.69 -25.31
N THR A 141 5.91 6.75 -24.70
CA THR A 141 5.62 7.31 -23.37
C THR A 141 5.81 6.47 -22.09
N VAL A 142 6.93 6.80 -21.43
CA VAL A 142 7.17 6.78 -19.97
C VAL A 142 7.23 5.39 -19.32
N ARG A 143 8.47 4.96 -19.04
CA ARG A 143 8.78 3.88 -18.08
C ARG A 143 8.15 4.21 -16.73
N GLU A 144 7.09 3.49 -16.40
CA GLU A 144 6.36 3.60 -15.14
C GLU A 144 7.25 3.10 -13.99
N ASN A 145 7.78 4.05 -13.22
CA ASN A 145 8.25 3.82 -11.86
C ASN A 145 7.09 3.18 -11.08
N LYS A 146 7.13 1.86 -10.83
CA LYS A 146 6.09 1.18 -10.04
C LYS A 146 6.17 1.62 -8.56
N GLY A 147 5.61 2.79 -8.29
CA GLY A 147 5.10 3.20 -7.01
C GLY A 147 3.62 2.84 -6.88
N VAL A 148 2.98 3.30 -5.81
CA VAL A 148 1.53 3.08 -5.61
C VAL A 148 0.74 3.77 -6.72
N ALA A 149 -0.31 3.13 -7.23
CA ALA A 149 -1.18 3.70 -8.25
C ALA A 149 -1.70 5.07 -7.79
N LEU A 150 -1.49 6.11 -8.60
CA LEU A 150 -1.84 7.48 -8.23
C LEU A 150 -3.30 7.63 -7.75
N PRO A 151 -4.32 7.04 -8.39
CA PRO A 151 -5.71 7.15 -7.91
C PRO A 151 -5.90 6.59 -6.50
N LEU A 152 -5.21 5.49 -6.16
CA LEU A 152 -5.25 4.91 -4.82
C LEU A 152 -4.55 5.82 -3.81
N LEU A 153 -3.40 6.37 -4.16
CA LEU A 153 -2.67 7.33 -3.32
C LEU A 153 -3.52 8.57 -3.04
N PHE A 154 -4.11 9.18 -4.07
CA PHE A 154 -4.99 10.34 -3.91
C PHE A 154 -6.23 10.00 -3.08
N GLY A 155 -6.89 8.86 -3.35
CA GLY A 155 -8.07 8.44 -2.59
C GLY A 155 -7.78 8.20 -1.11
N ALA A 156 -6.67 7.53 -0.80
CA ALA A 156 -6.22 7.28 0.56
C ALA A 156 -5.75 8.55 1.28
N ALA A 157 -5.09 9.47 0.57
CA ALA A 157 -4.64 10.73 1.14
C ALA A 157 -5.80 11.68 1.40
N LEU A 158 -6.78 11.74 0.49
CA LEU A 158 -7.99 12.56 0.67
C LEU A 158 -8.89 12.02 1.79
N SER A 159 -9.04 10.70 1.90
CA SER A 159 -9.80 10.12 3.00
C SER A 159 -9.17 10.40 4.36
N ASP A 160 -7.84 10.34 4.44
CA ASP A 160 -7.11 10.74 5.65
C ASP A 160 -7.16 12.25 5.89
N ALA A 161 -7.12 13.08 4.83
CA ALA A 161 -7.18 14.53 4.96
C ALA A 161 -8.49 15.03 5.58
N ILE A 162 -9.60 14.28 5.43
CA ILE A 162 -10.90 14.56 6.08
C ILE A 162 -10.93 13.91 7.47
N ASN A 163 -9.93 14.24 8.29
CA ASN A 163 -9.83 13.73 9.66
C ASN A 163 -10.42 14.76 10.66
N PRO A 164 -11.59 14.47 11.26
CA PRO A 164 -12.25 15.39 12.19
C PRO A 164 -11.43 15.65 13.47
N CYS A 165 -10.57 14.72 13.90
CA CYS A 165 -9.67 14.94 15.04
C CYS A 165 -8.66 16.05 14.74
N ALA A 166 -8.10 16.01 13.53
CA ALA A 166 -7.10 16.97 13.09
C ALA A 166 -7.68 18.38 12.93
N PHE A 167 -8.89 18.48 12.35
CA PHE A 167 -9.62 19.74 12.25
C PHE A 167 -9.99 20.31 13.61
N ALA A 168 -10.44 19.46 14.55
CA ALA A 168 -10.84 19.91 15.88
C ALA A 168 -9.69 20.57 16.65
N VAL A 169 -8.47 20.03 16.55
CA VAL A 169 -7.29 20.60 17.20
C VAL A 169 -6.82 21.87 16.49
N LEU A 170 -6.74 21.86 15.15
CA LEU A 170 -6.37 23.04 14.37
C LEU A 170 -7.29 24.23 14.67
N ILE A 171 -8.61 24.02 14.63
CA ILE A 171 -9.60 25.09 14.88
C ILE A 171 -9.44 25.63 16.30
N LEU A 172 -9.26 24.76 17.29
CA LEU A 172 -9.07 25.18 18.69
C LEU A 172 -7.77 26.00 18.85
N LEU A 173 -6.67 25.53 18.27
CA LEU A 173 -5.37 26.21 18.34
C LEU A 173 -5.43 27.57 17.66
N VAL A 174 -5.90 27.62 16.41
CA VAL A 174 -5.94 28.89 15.67
C VAL A 174 -6.98 29.84 16.28
N GLY A 175 -8.14 29.35 16.73
CA GLY A 175 -9.15 30.16 17.41
C GLY A 175 -8.66 30.77 18.73
N THR A 176 -7.90 30.00 19.52
CA THR A 176 -7.31 30.50 20.77
C THR A 176 -6.21 31.54 20.52
N VAL A 177 -5.33 31.29 19.55
CA VAL A 177 -4.26 32.25 19.18
C VAL A 177 -4.85 33.51 18.55
N LEU A 178 -5.91 33.39 17.75
CA LEU A 178 -6.62 34.53 17.15
C LEU A 178 -7.17 35.47 18.23
N LYS A 179 -7.81 34.91 19.26
CA LYS A 179 -8.38 35.69 20.37
C LYS A 179 -7.30 36.30 21.27
N ALA A 180 -6.18 35.61 21.46
CA ALA A 180 -5.13 36.06 22.37
C ALA A 180 -4.15 37.05 21.74
N GLN A 181 -3.74 36.81 20.48
CA GLN A 181 -2.60 37.50 19.87
C GLN A 181 -2.83 37.97 18.43
N GLY A 182 -4.08 37.92 17.95
CA GLY A 182 -4.50 38.48 16.66
C GLY A 182 -4.25 37.59 15.45
N ARG A 183 -4.78 38.03 14.30
CA ARG A 183 -4.86 37.26 13.05
C ARG A 183 -3.52 36.78 12.52
N ARG A 184 -2.49 37.64 12.55
CA ARG A 184 -1.16 37.31 12.00
C ARG A 184 -0.50 36.16 12.75
N ARG A 185 -0.56 36.16 14.09
CA ARG A 185 -0.01 35.07 14.91
C ARG A 185 -0.86 33.80 14.80
N ALA A 186 -2.17 33.92 14.64
CA ALA A 186 -3.05 32.77 14.41
C ALA A 186 -2.71 32.04 13.10
N MET A 187 -2.50 32.79 12.01
CA MET A 187 -2.06 32.21 10.73
C MET A 187 -0.70 31.50 10.87
N LEU A 188 0.28 32.14 11.51
CA LEU A 188 1.59 31.53 11.76
C LEU A 188 1.50 30.27 12.61
N ALA A 189 0.65 30.27 13.64
CA ALA A 189 0.42 29.09 14.47
C ALA A 189 -0.21 27.94 13.67
N GLY A 190 -1.20 28.22 12.82
CA GLY A 190 -1.79 27.23 11.91
C GLY A 190 -0.78 26.66 10.92
N LEU A 191 0.07 27.50 10.32
CA LEU A 191 1.13 27.06 9.42
C LEU A 191 2.17 26.18 10.11
N MET A 192 2.63 26.57 11.31
CA MET A 192 3.57 25.79 12.10
C MET A 192 2.97 24.46 12.56
N PHE A 193 1.68 24.45 12.90
CA PHE A 193 0.97 23.22 13.24
C PHE A 193 0.88 22.27 12.05
N SER A 194 0.47 22.75 10.87
CA SER A 194 0.42 21.95 9.64
C SER A 194 1.81 21.43 9.24
N LEU A 195 2.85 22.26 9.39
CA LEU A 195 4.24 21.86 9.14
C LEU A 195 4.70 20.76 10.10
N ALA A 196 4.38 20.89 11.40
CA ALA A 196 4.71 19.87 12.37
C ALA A 196 4.03 18.53 12.07
N ILE A 197 2.76 18.56 11.66
CA ILE A 197 2.04 17.36 11.21
C ILE A 197 2.72 16.75 9.98
N PHE A 198 3.03 17.56 8.96
CA PHE A 198 3.72 17.09 7.76
C PHE A 198 5.05 16.40 8.10
N VAL A 199 5.90 17.07 8.88
CA VAL A 199 7.23 16.56 9.23
C VAL A 199 7.12 15.29 10.08
N SER A 200 6.27 15.29 11.10
CA SER A 200 6.11 14.12 11.98
C SER A 200 5.56 12.92 11.23
N TYR A 201 4.50 13.08 10.43
CA TYR A 201 3.98 11.99 9.63
C TYR A 201 4.99 11.55 8.57
N PHE A 202 5.68 12.46 7.89
CA PHE A 202 6.71 12.07 6.93
C PHE A 202 7.82 11.22 7.57
N LEU A 203 8.36 11.65 8.72
CA LEU A 203 9.38 10.90 9.47
C LEU A 203 8.86 9.55 9.97
N MET A 204 7.64 9.52 10.46
CA MET A 204 6.98 8.30 10.92
C MET A 204 6.75 7.31 9.78
N GLY A 205 6.36 7.79 8.61
CA GLY A 205 6.20 6.98 7.39
C GLY A 205 7.52 6.41 6.91
N LEU A 206 8.61 7.19 6.97
CA LEU A 206 9.95 6.67 6.70
C LEU A 206 10.37 5.61 7.71
N GLY A 207 10.08 5.83 9.00
CA GLY A 207 10.31 4.84 10.06
C GLY A 207 9.52 3.56 9.83
N LEU A 208 8.25 3.67 9.49
CA LEU A 208 7.36 2.54 9.21
C LEU A 208 7.79 1.80 7.92
N TYR A 209 8.15 2.52 6.86
CA TYR A 209 8.72 1.96 5.62
C TYR A 209 9.96 1.11 5.91
N LYS A 210 10.89 1.62 6.73
CA LYS A 210 12.08 0.87 7.16
C LYS A 210 11.73 -0.32 8.05
N ALA A 211 10.80 -0.16 8.98
CA ALA A 211 10.39 -1.23 9.88
C ALA A 211 9.72 -2.40 9.12
N ILE A 212 8.87 -2.09 8.13
CA ILE A 212 8.18 -3.09 7.30
C ILE A 212 9.20 -3.86 6.45
N THR A 213 10.16 -3.16 5.82
CA THR A 213 11.18 -3.81 4.96
C THR A 213 12.17 -4.67 5.74
N ILE A 214 12.50 -4.33 6.99
CA ILE A 214 13.48 -5.06 7.80
C ILE A 214 12.86 -6.25 8.53
N PHE A 215 11.67 -6.09 9.12
CA PHE A 215 11.24 -7.01 10.16
C PHE A 215 10.07 -7.94 9.80
N ASN A 216 9.39 -7.77 8.67
CA ASN A 216 8.19 -8.56 8.37
C ASN A 216 7.19 -8.58 9.57
N ILE A 217 7.08 -7.44 10.28
CA ILE A 217 6.22 -7.18 11.45
C ILE A 217 4.83 -6.60 11.07
N PRO A 218 4.29 -6.61 9.83
CA PRO A 218 3.00 -5.96 9.60
C PRO A 218 1.87 -6.64 10.40
N LYS A 219 1.99 -7.93 10.75
CA LYS A 219 0.99 -8.64 11.56
C LYS A 219 0.83 -8.08 12.98
N TYR A 220 1.91 -8.06 13.77
CA TYR A 220 1.82 -7.62 15.17
C TYR A 220 1.57 -6.12 15.28
N PHE A 221 2.14 -5.32 14.37
CA PHE A 221 1.90 -3.89 14.36
C PHE A 221 0.46 -3.54 13.98
N SER A 222 -0.09 -4.16 12.92
CA SER A 222 -1.50 -3.95 12.52
C SER A 222 -2.48 -4.43 13.57
N LEU A 223 -2.18 -5.54 14.27
CA LEU A 223 -2.98 -6.02 15.39
C LEU A 223 -2.99 -5.02 16.56
N ALA A 224 -1.82 -4.51 16.95
CA ALA A 224 -1.70 -3.52 18.03
C ALA A 224 -2.46 -2.22 17.70
N VAL A 225 -2.28 -1.69 16.48
CA VAL A 225 -2.99 -0.50 16.00
C VAL A 225 -4.50 -0.74 15.91
N GLY A 226 -4.93 -1.91 15.43
CA GLY A 226 -6.33 -2.30 15.36
C GLY A 226 -7.00 -2.34 16.74
N ILE A 227 -6.34 -2.92 17.75
CA ILE A 227 -6.83 -2.95 19.14
C ILE A 227 -6.97 -1.53 19.69
N ILE A 228 -5.97 -0.67 19.50
CA ILE A 228 -6.02 0.73 19.95
C ILE A 228 -7.16 1.49 19.26
N ALA A 229 -7.36 1.29 17.95
CA ALA A 229 -8.45 1.90 17.21
C ALA A 229 -9.83 1.44 17.71
N ILE A 230 -10.00 0.16 18.05
CA ILE A 230 -11.23 -0.37 18.66
C ILE A 230 -11.49 0.32 20.01
N LEU A 231 -10.49 0.40 20.89
CA LEU A 231 -10.63 1.04 22.20
C LEU A 231 -11.03 2.51 22.08
N ILE A 232 -10.38 3.26 21.17
CA ILE A 232 -10.69 4.68 20.93
C ILE A 232 -12.06 4.84 20.25
N GLY A 233 -12.43 3.94 19.34
CA GLY A 233 -13.73 3.92 18.68
C GLY A 233 -14.87 3.68 19.66
N LEU A 234 -14.73 2.71 20.57
CA LEU A 234 -15.67 2.47 21.67
C LEU A 234 -15.79 3.68 22.59
N ALA A 235 -14.67 4.33 22.93
CA ALA A 235 -14.68 5.52 23.77
C ALA A 235 -15.43 6.69 23.11
N ASN A 236 -15.23 6.93 21.80
CA ASN A 236 -15.97 7.94 21.04
C ASN A 236 -17.46 7.60 20.91
N LEU A 237 -17.80 6.34 20.68
CA LEU A 237 -19.19 5.89 20.59
C LEU A 237 -19.89 6.05 21.94
N LYS A 238 -19.20 5.77 23.05
CA LYS A 238 -19.71 6.00 24.41
C LYS A 238 -20.06 7.48 24.62
N ASP A 239 -19.19 8.39 24.21
CA ASP A 239 -19.43 9.84 24.35
C ASP A 239 -20.53 10.36 23.42
N ALA A 240 -20.79 9.69 22.29
CA ALA A 240 -21.93 10.03 21.42
C ALA A 240 -23.29 9.76 22.09
N PHE A 241 -23.43 8.66 22.83
CA PHE A 241 -24.69 8.26 23.49
C PHE A 241 -24.78 8.71 24.96
N TRP A 242 -23.68 8.70 25.71
CA TRP A 242 -23.59 9.07 27.13
C TRP A 242 -22.49 10.10 27.38
N TYR A 243 -22.65 11.27 26.77
CA TYR A 243 -21.78 12.42 27.00
C TYR A 243 -21.72 12.76 28.50
N GLY A 244 -20.53 12.71 29.11
CA GLY A 244 -20.29 13.15 30.48
C GLY A 244 -20.39 12.11 31.61
N LYS A 245 -20.66 10.82 31.32
CA LYS A 245 -20.58 9.76 32.35
C LYS A 245 -19.21 9.06 32.32
N PHE A 246 -18.54 8.96 33.47
CA PHE A 246 -17.23 8.30 33.71
C PHE A 246 -15.98 9.09 33.25
N PHE A 247 -15.76 9.25 31.94
CA PHE A 247 -14.65 10.02 31.34
C PHE A 247 -15.13 10.68 30.03
N VAL A 248 -14.62 11.86 29.70
CA VAL A 248 -14.94 12.59 28.46
C VAL A 248 -13.68 12.58 27.59
N MET A 249 -13.83 12.25 26.31
CA MET A 249 -12.76 12.20 25.31
C MET A 249 -12.37 13.60 24.82
N GLU A 250 -13.27 14.57 24.94
CA GLU A 250 -12.87 15.98 24.95
C GLU A 250 -12.02 16.28 26.19
N VAL A 251 -11.04 17.17 26.01
CA VAL A 251 -10.23 17.70 27.11
C VAL A 251 -11.13 18.07 28.29
N PRO A 252 -10.94 17.45 29.48
CA PRO A 252 -11.76 17.72 30.66
C PRO A 252 -11.88 19.22 30.91
N LEU A 253 -13.06 19.70 31.28
CA LEU A 253 -13.29 21.14 31.55
C LEU A 253 -12.32 21.71 32.59
N SER A 254 -11.88 20.89 33.54
CA SER A 254 -10.85 21.19 34.55
C SER A 254 -9.44 21.30 33.98
N TRP A 255 -9.14 20.65 32.86
CA TRP A 255 -7.86 20.71 32.14
C TRP A 255 -7.83 21.86 31.13
N ARG A 256 -8.98 22.32 30.61
CA ARG A 256 -9.06 23.48 29.70
C ARG A 256 -8.33 24.73 30.22
N PRO A 257 -8.44 25.17 31.49
CA PRO A 257 -7.68 26.33 31.96
C PRO A 257 -6.17 26.09 32.00
N ARG A 258 -5.70 24.89 32.39
CA ARG A 258 -4.27 24.54 32.34
C ARG A 258 -3.75 24.46 30.90
N MET A 259 -4.54 23.87 30.02
CA MET A 259 -4.24 23.79 28.59
C MET A 259 -4.23 25.20 27.97
N GLN A 260 -5.11 26.11 28.39
CA GLN A 260 -5.08 27.52 28.00
C GLN A 260 -3.85 28.25 28.55
N THR A 261 -3.34 27.92 29.74
CA THR A 261 -2.09 28.50 30.28
C THR A 261 -0.85 27.99 29.55
N ILE A 262 -0.82 26.69 29.21
CA ILE A 262 0.20 26.07 28.36
C ILE A 262 0.11 26.64 26.93
N LEU A 263 -1.10 26.79 26.38
CA LEU A 263 -1.36 27.42 25.08
C LEU A 263 -1.07 28.93 25.09
N LYS A 264 -1.18 29.65 26.21
CA LYS A 264 -0.70 31.03 26.35
C LYS A 264 0.82 31.14 26.36
N HIS A 265 1.54 30.09 26.74
CA HIS A 265 2.99 29.99 26.55
C HIS A 265 3.34 29.42 25.16
N ALA A 266 2.46 28.60 24.59
CA ALA A 266 2.57 28.01 23.26
C ALA A 266 1.86 28.82 22.15
N THR A 267 1.40 30.04 22.44
CA THR A 267 0.88 31.00 21.44
C THR A 267 1.99 31.54 20.54
N SER A 268 3.25 31.17 20.82
CA SER A 268 4.36 31.36 19.92
C SER A 268 4.28 30.35 18.75
N PRO A 269 4.74 30.71 17.54
CA PRO A 269 4.83 29.79 16.41
C PRO A 269 5.58 28.49 16.75
N PHE A 270 6.57 28.56 17.63
CA PHE A 270 7.33 27.40 18.11
C PHE A 270 6.50 26.48 19.02
N GLY A 271 5.64 27.04 19.88
CA GLY A 271 4.72 26.27 20.70
C GLY A 271 3.69 25.50 19.87
N ALA A 272 3.21 26.09 18.77
CA ALA A 272 2.33 25.42 17.82
C ALA A 272 3.03 24.25 17.10
N LEU A 273 4.32 24.37 16.81
CA LEU A 273 5.13 23.29 16.23
C LEU A 273 5.22 22.09 17.20
N ILE A 274 5.61 22.33 18.46
CA ILE A 274 5.71 21.27 19.47
C ILE A 274 4.35 20.63 19.73
N ALA A 275 3.30 21.45 19.84
CA ALA A 275 1.94 20.95 19.99
C ALA A 275 1.56 20.05 18.81
N GLY A 276 1.86 20.44 17.57
CA GLY A 276 1.63 19.63 16.38
C GLY A 276 2.38 18.29 16.39
N LEU A 277 3.64 18.26 16.87
CA LEU A 277 4.43 17.02 16.98
C LEU A 277 3.88 16.05 18.04
N ILE A 278 3.41 16.56 19.18
CA ILE A 278 2.79 15.71 20.21
C ILE A 278 1.44 15.20 19.71
N VAL A 279 0.65 16.10 19.13
CA VAL A 279 -0.69 15.81 18.63
C VAL A 279 -0.65 14.76 17.53
N SER A 280 0.33 14.80 16.61
CA SER A 280 0.42 13.81 15.52
C SER A 280 0.54 12.36 16.01
N LEU A 281 1.19 12.12 17.16
CA LEU A 281 1.22 10.79 17.79
C LEU A 281 -0.18 10.31 18.24
N PHE A 282 -1.06 11.23 18.60
CA PHE A 282 -2.44 10.92 18.97
C PHE A 282 -3.39 10.85 17.77
N LEU A 283 -3.03 11.42 16.61
CA LEU A 283 -3.81 11.29 15.37
C LEU A 283 -3.49 10.00 14.61
N LEU A 284 -2.34 9.39 14.89
CA LEU A 284 -1.93 8.10 14.32
C LEU A 284 -3.07 7.08 14.27
N PRO A 285 -3.82 6.80 15.36
CA PRO A 285 -4.88 5.79 15.35
C PRO A 285 -6.09 6.16 14.46
N CYS A 286 -6.36 7.45 14.23
CA CYS A 286 -7.49 7.88 13.38
C CYS A 286 -7.11 8.03 11.91
N SER A 287 -5.82 8.14 11.62
CA SER A 287 -5.25 8.19 10.26
C SER A 287 -4.66 6.85 9.80
N SER A 288 -4.48 5.89 10.71
CA SER A 288 -3.61 4.73 10.48
C SER A 288 -4.05 3.81 9.35
N GLY A 289 -5.33 3.71 9.00
CA GLY A 289 -5.76 2.77 7.96
C GLY A 289 -5.24 3.14 6.57
N PRO A 290 -5.71 4.25 5.97
CA PRO A 290 -5.20 4.71 4.68
C PRO A 290 -3.67 4.90 4.70
N TYR A 291 -3.14 5.41 5.83
CA TYR A 291 -1.72 5.67 6.00
C TYR A 291 -0.86 4.40 5.98
N ILE A 292 -1.20 3.38 6.79
CA ILE A 292 -0.46 2.11 6.86
C ILE A 292 -0.58 1.34 5.56
N VAL A 293 -1.75 1.34 4.90
CA VAL A 293 -1.94 0.67 3.61
C VAL A 293 -1.00 1.26 2.56
N ILE A 294 -0.95 2.60 2.45
CA ILE A 294 -0.07 3.25 1.48
C ILE A 294 1.41 3.01 1.82
N VAL A 295 1.82 3.17 3.09
CA VAL A 295 3.21 2.92 3.49
C VAL A 295 3.61 1.45 3.28
N GLY A 296 2.71 0.50 3.51
CA GLY A 296 2.91 -0.91 3.22
C GLY A 296 3.13 -1.19 1.74
N LEU A 297 2.27 -0.65 0.88
CA LEU A 297 2.43 -0.78 -0.57
C LEU A 297 3.71 -0.08 -1.08
N LEU A 298 4.09 1.05 -0.47
CA LEU A 298 5.35 1.72 -0.77
C LEU A 298 6.55 0.87 -0.34
N ALA A 299 6.47 0.15 0.78
CA ALA A 299 7.52 -0.74 1.25
C ALA A 299 7.80 -1.92 0.31
N GLU A 300 6.81 -2.32 -0.50
CA GLU A 300 6.98 -3.33 -1.57
C GLU A 300 7.62 -2.77 -2.85
N SER A 301 7.68 -1.44 -3.00
CA SER A 301 8.26 -0.82 -4.20
C SER A 301 9.80 -0.91 -4.20
N VAL A 302 10.37 -1.25 -5.35
CA VAL A 302 11.81 -1.48 -5.54
C VAL A 302 12.61 -0.15 -5.54
N ASN A 303 11.92 0.99 -5.71
CA ASN A 303 12.56 2.30 -5.85
C ASN A 303 12.26 3.19 -4.63
N VAL A 304 13.24 3.28 -3.72
CA VAL A 304 13.19 4.11 -2.51
C VAL A 304 12.93 5.59 -2.83
N GLY A 305 13.44 6.11 -3.96
CA GLY A 305 13.24 7.50 -4.36
C GLY A 305 11.78 7.80 -4.72
N VAL A 306 11.14 6.90 -5.47
CA VAL A 306 9.72 6.99 -5.81
C VAL A 306 8.86 6.82 -4.56
N ALA A 307 9.21 5.86 -3.70
CA ALA A 307 8.52 5.63 -2.44
C ALA A 307 8.52 6.90 -1.56
N THR A 308 9.68 7.54 -1.44
CA THR A 308 9.87 8.76 -0.65
C THR A 308 9.11 9.94 -1.24
N MET A 309 9.12 10.10 -2.57
CA MET A 309 8.39 11.16 -3.26
C MET A 309 6.87 10.98 -3.11
N GLN A 310 6.37 9.76 -3.27
CA GLN A 310 4.95 9.44 -3.10
C GLN A 310 4.50 9.60 -1.64
N LEU A 311 5.35 9.23 -0.67
CA LEU A 311 5.09 9.50 0.74
C LEU A 311 5.01 11.02 1.01
N ALA A 312 5.92 11.81 0.46
CA ALA A 312 5.87 13.27 0.58
C ALA A 312 4.59 13.84 -0.04
N LEU A 313 4.19 13.35 -1.22
CA LEU A 313 2.96 13.75 -1.90
C LEU A 313 1.71 13.39 -1.08
N TYR A 314 1.65 12.19 -0.52
CA TYR A 314 0.57 11.76 0.38
C TYR A 314 0.42 12.73 1.56
N ASN A 315 1.53 13.02 2.25
CA ASN A 315 1.54 13.92 3.41
C ASN A 315 1.19 15.36 3.02
N PHE A 316 1.54 15.79 1.81
CA PHE A 316 1.18 17.10 1.31
C PHE A 316 -0.33 17.24 1.06
N ILE A 317 -0.95 16.20 0.49
CA ILE A 317 -2.41 16.13 0.30
C ILE A 317 -3.13 16.09 1.66
N PHE A 318 -2.59 15.36 2.63
CA PHE A 318 -3.14 15.27 3.98
C PHE A 318 -3.22 16.63 4.69
N ILE A 319 -2.20 17.49 4.59
CA ILE A 319 -2.19 18.80 5.25
C ILE A 319 -2.96 19.88 4.50
N LEU A 320 -3.35 19.63 3.24
CA LEU A 320 -3.93 20.61 2.34
C LEU A 320 -5.22 21.25 2.91
N PRO A 321 -6.18 20.49 3.47
CA PRO A 321 -7.34 21.08 4.12
C PRO A 321 -7.00 21.97 5.32
N MET A 322 -5.94 21.64 6.08
CA MET A 322 -5.49 22.46 7.21
C MET A 322 -4.92 23.81 6.74
N LEU A 323 -4.16 23.79 5.64
CA LEU A 323 -3.67 25.00 5.01
C LEU A 323 -4.83 25.85 4.47
N ILE A 324 -5.82 25.22 3.82
CA ILE A 324 -7.03 25.89 3.33
C ILE A 324 -7.77 26.58 4.48
N ILE A 325 -7.98 25.91 5.61
CA ILE A 325 -8.63 26.50 6.79
C ILE A 325 -7.81 27.66 7.35
N THR A 326 -6.48 27.49 7.46
CA THR A 326 -5.58 28.51 8.01
C THR A 326 -5.56 29.77 7.15
N PHE A 327 -5.43 29.62 5.82
CA PHE A 327 -5.47 30.74 4.88
C PHE A 327 -6.87 31.34 4.77
N GLY A 328 -7.90 30.50 4.71
CA GLY A 328 -9.30 30.92 4.63
C GLY A 328 -9.66 31.86 5.78
N MET A 329 -9.24 31.52 6.99
CA MET A 329 -9.45 32.38 8.16
C MET A 329 -8.72 33.73 8.07
N TYR A 330 -7.49 33.73 7.55
CA TYR A 330 -6.71 34.96 7.42
C TYR A 330 -7.29 35.91 6.37
N PHE A 331 -7.69 35.38 5.21
CA PHE A 331 -8.16 36.18 4.07
C PHE A 331 -9.65 36.52 4.10
N PHE A 332 -10.52 35.54 4.40
CA PHE A 332 -11.97 35.70 4.29
C PHE A 332 -12.66 36.09 5.60
N ASN A 333 -11.88 36.25 6.68
CA ASN A 333 -12.40 36.65 7.99
C ASN A 333 -13.55 35.74 8.48
N PHE A 334 -13.47 34.44 8.19
CA PHE A 334 -14.43 33.44 8.65
C PHE A 334 -14.63 33.59 10.17
N GLN A 335 -15.86 33.86 10.59
CA GLN A 335 -16.21 33.90 12.01
C GLN A 335 -16.05 32.48 12.58
N MET A 336 -14.93 32.23 13.25
CA MET A 336 -14.66 30.97 13.97
C MET A 336 -15.77 30.61 14.96
N VAL A 337 -16.54 31.61 15.39
CA VAL A 337 -17.75 31.46 16.23
C VAL A 337 -18.78 30.55 15.56
N GLU A 338 -18.97 30.64 14.25
CA GLU A 338 -19.98 29.89 13.51
C GLU A 338 -19.56 28.44 13.27
N LEU A 339 -18.26 28.22 13.03
CA LEU A 339 -17.64 26.89 12.98
C LEU A 339 -17.66 26.19 14.34
N GLU A 340 -17.41 26.92 15.44
CA GLU A 340 -17.58 26.37 16.79
C GLU A 340 -19.04 26.07 17.14
N LYS A 341 -19.99 26.90 16.67
CA LYS A 341 -21.43 26.70 16.89
C LYS A 341 -21.94 25.47 16.13
N MET A 342 -21.54 25.32 14.86
CA MET A 342 -21.84 24.17 14.02
C MET A 342 -21.16 22.90 14.52
N ARG A 343 -19.93 22.99 15.03
CA ARG A 343 -19.28 21.88 15.75
C ARG A 343 -20.07 21.50 16.99
N ARG A 344 -20.44 22.46 17.85
CA ARG A 344 -21.18 22.18 19.10
C ARG A 344 -22.55 21.55 18.84
N SER A 345 -23.29 22.01 17.82
CA SER A 345 -24.59 21.41 17.48
C SER A 345 -24.45 19.98 16.95
N ASN A 346 -23.34 19.68 16.29
CA ASN A 346 -23.09 18.38 15.66
C ASN A 346 -22.10 17.49 16.44
N LEU A 347 -21.73 17.84 17.67
CA LEU A 347 -20.71 17.12 18.46
C LEU A 347 -21.07 15.64 18.64
N LYS A 348 -22.34 15.32 18.91
CA LYS A 348 -22.82 13.94 19.01
C LYS A 348 -22.67 13.17 17.70
N VAL A 349 -23.02 13.80 16.59
CA VAL A 349 -22.91 13.22 15.24
C VAL A 349 -21.44 13.00 14.89
N LEU A 350 -20.57 13.94 15.26
CA LEU A 350 -19.13 13.86 15.05
C LEU A 350 -18.51 12.71 15.85
N HIS A 351 -18.81 12.60 17.15
CA HIS A 351 -18.34 11.49 17.98
C HIS A 351 -18.90 10.13 17.51
N ALA A 352 -20.16 10.09 17.07
CA ALA A 352 -20.77 8.87 16.52
C ALA A 352 -20.08 8.43 15.22
N THR A 353 -19.89 9.35 14.26
CA THR A 353 -19.23 9.04 12.99
C THR A 353 -17.78 8.63 13.19
N VAL A 354 -17.02 9.35 14.01
CA VAL A 354 -15.64 8.99 14.34
C VAL A 354 -15.56 7.65 15.06
N GLY A 355 -16.41 7.42 16.06
CA GLY A 355 -16.46 6.16 16.80
C GLY A 355 -16.75 4.96 15.90
N ILE A 356 -17.74 5.09 15.00
CA ILE A 356 -18.10 4.04 14.03
C ILE A 356 -16.97 3.78 13.04
N ILE A 357 -16.39 4.83 12.44
CA ILE A 357 -15.29 4.68 11.47
C ILE A 357 -14.08 4.00 12.12
N MET A 358 -13.67 4.44 13.30
CA MET A 358 -12.52 3.83 14.01
C MET A 358 -12.81 2.38 14.44
N LEU A 359 -14.03 2.06 14.84
CA LEU A 359 -14.44 0.69 15.14
C LEU A 359 -14.37 -0.22 13.91
N LEU A 360 -14.94 0.22 12.78
CA LEU A 360 -14.92 -0.54 11.53
C LEU A 360 -13.48 -0.75 11.02
N MET A 361 -12.65 0.29 11.06
CA MET A 361 -11.24 0.19 10.68
C MET A 361 -10.45 -0.71 11.63
N GLY A 362 -10.66 -0.57 12.94
CA GLY A 362 -10.03 -1.43 13.94
C GLY A 362 -10.41 -2.90 13.78
N LEU A 363 -11.69 -3.20 13.58
CA LEU A 363 -12.17 -4.55 13.29
C LEU A 363 -11.55 -5.10 12.00
N TYR A 364 -11.55 -4.34 10.92
CA TYR A 364 -10.92 -4.73 9.65
C TYR A 364 -9.43 -5.05 9.82
N LEU A 365 -8.69 -4.18 10.51
CA LEU A 365 -7.26 -4.37 10.80
C LEU A 365 -7.00 -5.58 11.72
N THR A 366 -7.94 -5.96 12.58
CA THR A 366 -7.78 -7.19 13.40
C THR A 366 -8.20 -8.46 12.64
N GLN A 367 -9.22 -8.40 11.80
CA GLN A 367 -9.76 -9.55 11.04
C GLN A 367 -8.91 -9.92 9.83
N GLY A 368 -8.19 -8.98 9.21
CA GLY A 368 -7.30 -9.28 8.08
C GLY A 368 -6.10 -10.19 8.42
N TRP A 369 -5.89 -10.52 9.70
CA TRP A 369 -4.75 -11.30 10.20
C TRP A 369 -5.13 -12.49 11.10
N ILE A 370 -6.42 -12.65 11.39
CA ILE A 370 -7.03 -13.86 11.98
C ILE A 370 -7.36 -14.79 10.82
#